data_AF-A0A9P0G343-F1
#
_entry.id   AF-A0A9P0G343-F1
#
_cell.length_a   1.000
_cell.length_b   1.000
_cell.length_c   1.000
_cell.angle_alpha   90.00
_cell.angle_beta   90.00
_cell.angle_gamma   90.00
#
_symmetry.space_group_name_H-M   'P 1'
#
loop_
_entity.id
_entity.type
_entity.pdbx_description
1 polymer ?
#
loop_
_entity_poly.entity_id
_entity_poly.type
_entity_poly.pdbx_seq_one_letter_code
_entity_poly.pdbx_strand_id
1 'polypeptide(L)'
;MRRSFHLFTTSVSVAQQKQFFGSKMKLLNNFKEWKFKEPPVYSELPIDDNPEYNAPVAVKNAVFSKVPTEPLQGNLHLVCASEDCLKNVLELEHTVAETKEFINFIAGKYLPEGGLTVSHRYGGYQFGFWADQLGDGRAHILGEYVNSKEESWQPQLKGSGETPYSRFGDGRAVLRSSIREMVASEACYFLGIPTTRAAALVVSDEHKVYRDKTYSGHARPERAAVLMRVAPCWYRLGSLEILDKRKEPHTMKTLVDHIIKHYYPHIESSDENKYVKWYSEVAVKNLDMVATWQGYGFTHGVLNTDNVSILGLTIDYGPFGFIDYYNQHYVPNTSDDMGRYAYYKQPDIILWNLEKFAAAMEPILSEDEKQKIAEFRSTLSEYSKKIILKTFLLKLGLQEIQDGDDSLVQDLLQIMQQTMADFTCTFRQLGEVEPKELVNQTVIEKKWSLLKVYESKQWSVWVSKYQDRLCKENVTEEDRRLRMSQVNPVYIPRNWMLQEAIADAENNDFQKVRFLLKIFEKPFETNEEAEKLGYSAQPPSWSYGLKLSCSS
;
A
#
# COMPACT_ATOMS: atom_id res chain seq x y z
N MET A 1 23.30 -7.47 -5.87
CA MET A 1 22.73 -6.96 -4.60
C MET A 1 21.21 -6.93 -4.54
N ARG A 2 20.46 -7.48 -5.53
CA ARG A 2 19.01 -7.71 -5.43
C ARG A 2 18.76 -9.19 -5.14
N ARG A 3 18.57 -9.60 -3.88
CA ARG A 3 18.12 -10.98 -3.53
C ARG A 3 17.55 -11.20 -2.13
N SER A 4 17.38 -10.19 -1.28
CA SER A 4 17.09 -10.42 0.15
C SER A 4 15.67 -10.05 0.62
N PHE A 5 14.61 -10.22 -0.17
CA PHE A 5 13.22 -10.02 0.33
C PHE A 5 12.17 -10.89 -0.39
N HIS A 6 12.41 -12.20 -0.43
CA HIS A 6 11.38 -13.21 -0.76
C HIS A 6 10.96 -14.03 0.47
N LEU A 7 11.28 -13.58 1.69
CA LEU A 7 11.07 -14.36 2.92
C LEU A 7 9.74 -14.08 3.64
N PHE A 8 8.97 -13.09 3.18
CA PHE A 8 7.68 -12.69 3.77
C PHE A 8 6.43 -13.25 3.08
N THR A 9 6.59 -14.00 1.99
CA THR A 9 5.46 -14.58 1.26
C THR A 9 5.77 -16.04 0.94
N THR A 10 5.00 -16.96 1.50
CA THR A 10 5.02 -18.36 1.07
C THR A 10 4.43 -18.48 -0.34
N SER A 11 5.28 -18.91 -1.28
CA SER A 11 4.96 -19.53 -2.57
C SER A 11 3.97 -18.82 -3.50
N VAL A 12 4.46 -17.79 -4.21
CA VAL A 12 4.28 -17.73 -5.66
C VAL A 12 5.66 -17.89 -6.27
N SER A 13 5.82 -18.91 -7.10
CA SER A 13 7.06 -19.35 -7.74
C SER A 13 7.81 -18.18 -8.40
N VAL A 14 8.88 -17.72 -7.77
CA VAL A 14 10.03 -17.10 -8.45
C VAL A 14 11.07 -18.19 -8.63
N ALA A 15 10.68 -19.22 -9.40
CA ALA A 15 11.54 -20.34 -9.76
C ALA A 15 11.34 -20.75 -11.22
N GLN A 16 11.29 -19.77 -12.13
CA GLN A 16 11.68 -19.94 -13.54
C GLN A 16 12.42 -18.68 -14.02
N GLN A 17 13.62 -18.44 -13.49
CA GLN A 17 14.59 -17.58 -14.15
C GLN A 17 15.89 -18.36 -14.34
N LYS A 18 15.89 -19.22 -15.36
CA LYS A 18 17.11 -19.61 -16.07
C LYS A 18 16.84 -19.53 -17.57
N GLN A 19 17.65 -18.68 -18.20
CA GLN A 19 17.85 -18.51 -19.65
C GLN A 19 16.69 -17.97 -20.46
N PHE A 20 16.55 -16.65 -20.46
CA PHE A 20 16.25 -15.91 -21.69
C PHE A 20 17.36 -14.90 -21.95
N PHE A 21 18.28 -15.25 -22.84
CA PHE A 21 19.03 -14.26 -23.60
C PHE A 21 18.09 -13.80 -24.72
N GLY A 22 17.79 -12.49 -24.83
CA GLY A 22 17.28 -12.00 -26.13
C GLY A 22 16.36 -10.79 -26.22
N SER A 23 16.27 -9.88 -25.26
CA SER A 23 15.98 -8.46 -25.59
C SER A 23 16.56 -7.57 -24.49
N LYS A 24 17.35 -6.56 -24.85
CA LYS A 24 17.67 -5.49 -23.91
C LYS A 24 16.37 -4.71 -23.69
N MET A 25 15.95 -4.57 -22.44
CA MET A 25 14.92 -3.60 -22.05
C MET A 25 15.27 -2.25 -22.71
N LYS A 26 14.43 -1.80 -23.64
CA LYS A 26 14.63 -0.56 -24.37
C LYS A 26 13.68 0.46 -23.77
N LEU A 27 14.21 1.37 -22.98
CA LEU A 27 13.44 2.48 -22.45
C LEU A 27 13.07 3.43 -23.59
N LEU A 28 11.80 3.85 -23.62
CA LEU A 28 11.32 4.86 -24.56
C LEU A 28 11.67 6.24 -24.03
N ASN A 29 12.28 7.06 -24.88
CA ASN A 29 12.57 8.47 -24.61
C ASN A 29 11.53 9.43 -25.22
N ASN A 30 10.63 8.89 -26.05
CA ASN A 30 9.56 9.63 -26.72
C ASN A 30 8.21 9.02 -26.31
N PHE A 31 7.44 9.76 -25.50
CA PHE A 31 6.16 9.27 -24.98
C PHE A 31 5.13 8.97 -26.07
N LYS A 32 5.25 9.55 -27.27
CA LYS A 32 4.32 9.29 -28.39
C LYS A 32 4.42 7.85 -28.94
N GLU A 33 5.51 7.15 -28.64
CA GLU A 33 5.70 5.74 -29.01
C GLU A 33 5.10 4.79 -27.97
N TRP A 34 4.74 5.31 -26.79
CA TRP A 34 4.14 4.53 -25.71
C TRP A 34 2.65 4.30 -26.00
N LYS A 35 2.23 3.04 -25.96
CA LYS A 35 0.87 2.61 -26.34
C LYS A 35 0.33 1.61 -25.34
N PHE A 36 -0.99 1.62 -25.18
CA PHE A 36 -1.69 0.56 -24.47
C PHE A 36 -1.88 -0.66 -25.37
N LYS A 37 -2.05 -1.82 -24.73
CA LYS A 37 -2.57 -3.02 -25.37
C LYS A 37 -4.02 -2.80 -25.80
N GLU A 38 -4.31 -3.19 -27.03
CA GLU A 38 -5.64 -3.07 -27.63
C GLU A 38 -6.16 -4.44 -28.10
N PRO A 39 -7.30 -4.94 -27.59
CA PRO A 39 -8.05 -4.39 -26.46
C PRO A 39 -7.40 -4.73 -25.10
N PRO A 40 -7.61 -3.91 -24.06
CA PRO A 40 -7.18 -4.25 -22.70
C PRO A 40 -8.01 -5.41 -22.16
N VAL A 41 -7.45 -6.28 -21.30
CA VAL A 41 -8.18 -7.48 -20.84
C VAL A 41 -9.53 -7.19 -20.18
N TYR A 42 -9.66 -6.08 -19.45
CA TYR A 42 -10.90 -5.74 -18.76
C TYR A 42 -12.05 -5.40 -19.72
N SER A 43 -11.80 -5.23 -21.03
CA SER A 43 -12.86 -5.11 -22.03
C SER A 43 -13.62 -6.42 -22.25
N GLU A 44 -13.13 -7.55 -21.75
CA GLU A 44 -13.86 -8.83 -21.71
C GLU A 44 -15.04 -8.79 -20.72
N LEU A 45 -15.05 -7.83 -19.79
CA LEU A 45 -16.06 -7.71 -18.76
C LEU A 45 -17.21 -6.77 -19.18
N PRO A 46 -18.40 -6.90 -18.57
CA PRO A 46 -19.50 -5.97 -18.82
C PRO A 46 -19.12 -4.51 -18.52
N ILE A 47 -19.15 -3.66 -19.55
CA ILE A 47 -18.93 -2.22 -19.47
C ILE A 47 -20.24 -1.50 -19.80
N ASP A 48 -20.66 -0.60 -18.92
CA ASP A 48 -21.77 0.32 -19.12
C ASP A 48 -21.27 1.54 -19.92
N ASP A 49 -21.86 1.83 -21.08
CA ASP A 49 -21.44 2.93 -21.96
C ASP A 49 -21.82 4.34 -21.44
N ASN A 50 -22.52 4.42 -20.30
CA ASN A 50 -23.12 5.60 -19.66
C ASN A 50 -22.90 6.97 -20.35
N PRO A 51 -23.88 7.49 -21.10
CA PRO A 51 -23.78 8.80 -21.74
C PRO A 51 -23.79 9.98 -20.73
N GLU A 52 -24.28 9.79 -19.51
CA GLU A 52 -24.37 10.79 -18.43
C GLU A 52 -23.31 10.51 -17.34
N TYR A 53 -22.05 10.43 -17.75
CA TYR A 53 -20.94 10.02 -16.87
C TYR A 53 -20.75 10.90 -15.63
N ASN A 54 -21.19 12.17 -15.66
CA ASN A 54 -21.04 13.13 -14.57
C ASN A 54 -22.24 13.17 -13.61
N ALA A 55 -23.25 12.33 -13.82
CA ALA A 55 -24.38 12.18 -12.90
C ALA A 55 -24.18 10.93 -12.02
N PRO A 56 -24.35 11.03 -10.69
CA PRO A 56 -24.33 9.84 -9.83
C PRO A 56 -25.49 8.89 -10.17
N VAL A 57 -25.18 7.65 -10.55
CA VAL A 57 -26.17 6.64 -10.98
C VAL A 57 -25.94 5.31 -10.28
N ALA A 58 -27.04 4.64 -9.89
CA ALA A 58 -27.00 3.25 -9.43
C ALA A 58 -26.83 2.27 -10.61
N VAL A 59 -25.59 2.10 -11.06
CA VAL A 59 -25.20 1.19 -12.13
C VAL A 59 -25.54 -0.25 -11.77
N LYS A 60 -25.99 -1.04 -12.76
CA LYS A 60 -26.38 -2.45 -12.62
C LYS A 60 -25.85 -3.29 -13.78
N ASN A 61 -25.64 -4.58 -13.54
CA ASN A 61 -25.20 -5.55 -14.54
C ASN A 61 -23.90 -5.19 -15.28
N ALA A 62 -23.06 -4.35 -14.66
CA ALA A 62 -21.77 -3.92 -15.20
C ALA A 62 -20.69 -4.02 -14.13
N VAL A 63 -19.44 -4.24 -14.56
CA VAL A 63 -18.25 -4.14 -13.69
C VAL A 63 -17.64 -2.75 -13.80
N PHE A 64 -17.68 -2.17 -14.99
CA PHE A 64 -17.13 -0.84 -15.25
C PHE A 64 -18.16 0.06 -15.92
N SER A 65 -17.98 1.37 -15.78
CA SER A 65 -18.58 2.35 -16.69
C SER A 65 -17.51 3.00 -17.53
N LYS A 66 -17.77 3.14 -18.82
CA LYS A 66 -16.93 3.93 -19.74
C LYS A 66 -17.09 5.40 -19.38
N VAL A 67 -15.98 6.09 -19.17
CA VAL A 67 -15.98 7.50 -18.72
C VAL A 67 -14.83 8.25 -19.37
N PRO A 68 -15.01 9.51 -19.81
CA PRO A 68 -13.89 10.35 -20.22
C PRO A 68 -13.15 10.87 -18.98
N THR A 69 -11.91 11.32 -19.16
CA THR A 69 -11.23 12.15 -18.16
C THR A 69 -11.63 13.61 -18.33
N GLU A 70 -11.69 14.35 -17.22
CA GLU A 70 -11.79 15.79 -17.22
C GLU A 70 -10.42 16.41 -16.92
N PRO A 71 -9.79 17.11 -17.87
CA PRO A 71 -8.42 17.55 -17.68
C PRO A 71 -8.23 18.60 -16.59
N LEU A 72 -7.06 18.62 -15.93
CA LEU A 72 -6.63 19.76 -15.12
C LEU A 72 -6.50 21.01 -15.99
N GLN A 73 -6.95 22.15 -15.44
CA GLN A 73 -6.94 23.45 -16.10
C GLN A 73 -5.77 24.31 -15.62
N GLY A 74 -5.43 25.36 -16.37
CA GLY A 74 -4.40 26.34 -16.01
C GLY A 74 -2.96 25.84 -16.19
N ASN A 75 -2.03 26.52 -15.52
CA ASN A 75 -0.60 26.18 -15.55
C ASN A 75 -0.33 24.90 -14.74
N LEU A 76 0.32 23.93 -15.39
CA LEU A 76 0.58 22.60 -14.85
C LEU A 76 2.05 22.43 -14.48
N HIS A 77 2.30 21.81 -13.33
CA HIS A 77 3.64 21.49 -12.86
C HIS A 77 3.77 20.01 -12.54
N LEU A 78 4.89 19.42 -12.96
CA LEU A 78 5.31 18.12 -12.44
C LEU A 78 5.85 18.31 -11.01
N VAL A 79 5.12 17.80 -10.02
CA VAL A 79 5.59 17.80 -8.64
C VAL A 79 6.77 16.83 -8.52
N CYS A 80 6.56 15.58 -8.92
CA CYS A 80 7.57 14.53 -8.89
C CYS A 80 7.16 13.33 -9.75
N ALA A 81 8.11 12.45 -10.00
CA ALA A 81 7.96 11.17 -10.68
C ALA A 81 8.81 10.10 -9.99
N SER A 82 8.34 8.86 -10.01
CA SER A 82 9.10 7.69 -9.54
C SER A 82 9.97 7.18 -10.68
N GLU A 83 11.29 7.31 -10.55
CA GLU A 83 12.22 6.83 -11.55
C GLU A 83 12.12 5.30 -11.73
N ASP A 84 11.99 4.56 -10.62
CA ASP A 84 11.85 3.10 -10.67
C ASP A 84 10.55 2.68 -11.37
N CYS A 85 9.42 3.30 -11.04
CA CYS A 85 8.14 2.95 -11.68
C CYS A 85 8.19 3.28 -13.19
N LEU A 86 8.69 4.46 -13.57
CA LEU A 86 8.82 4.82 -14.98
C LEU A 86 9.69 3.82 -15.74
N LYS A 87 10.87 3.48 -15.23
CA LYS A 87 11.83 2.62 -15.95
C LYS A 87 11.45 1.15 -15.91
N ASN A 88 11.08 0.62 -14.76
CA ASN A 88 10.94 -0.82 -14.53
C ASN A 88 9.51 -1.34 -14.73
N VAL A 89 8.50 -0.46 -14.68
CA VAL A 89 7.09 -0.81 -14.94
C VAL A 89 6.63 -0.30 -16.30
N LEU A 90 6.85 0.98 -16.59
CA LEU A 90 6.31 1.64 -17.79
C LEU A 90 7.30 1.72 -18.96
N GLU A 91 8.56 1.31 -18.74
CA GLU A 91 9.66 1.32 -19.71
C GLU A 91 9.89 2.70 -20.36
N LEU A 92 9.75 3.74 -19.57
CA LEU A 92 10.01 5.13 -19.94
C LEU A 92 11.33 5.61 -19.34
N GLU A 93 12.11 6.36 -20.11
CA GLU A 93 13.24 7.12 -19.57
C GLU A 93 12.74 8.18 -18.58
N HIS A 94 13.51 8.44 -17.51
CA HIS A 94 13.10 9.40 -16.47
C HIS A 94 12.83 10.80 -17.05
N THR A 95 13.61 11.22 -18.05
CA THR A 95 13.46 12.53 -18.70
C THR A 95 12.11 12.70 -19.42
N VAL A 96 11.41 11.60 -19.75
CA VAL A 96 10.05 11.66 -20.32
C VAL A 96 9.08 12.36 -19.36
N ALA A 97 9.28 12.20 -18.05
CA ALA A 97 8.41 12.78 -17.03
C ALA A 97 8.28 14.31 -17.14
N GLU A 98 9.35 14.98 -17.60
CA GLU A 98 9.42 16.43 -17.71
C GLU A 98 8.85 16.97 -19.03
N THR A 99 8.49 16.08 -19.97
CA THR A 99 7.93 16.50 -21.26
C THR A 99 6.50 17.04 -21.10
N LYS A 100 6.15 18.02 -21.92
CA LYS A 100 4.79 18.57 -21.95
C LYS A 100 3.76 17.50 -22.30
N GLU A 101 4.12 16.59 -23.20
CA GLU A 101 3.31 15.45 -23.60
C GLU A 101 2.93 14.58 -22.40
N PHE A 102 3.91 14.16 -21.58
CA PHE A 102 3.65 13.30 -20.43
C PHE A 102 2.86 14.02 -19.33
N ILE A 103 3.20 15.29 -19.04
CA ILE A 103 2.45 16.12 -18.08
C ILE A 103 0.99 16.28 -18.52
N ASN A 104 0.75 16.54 -19.81
CA ASN A 104 -0.61 16.67 -20.36
C ASN A 104 -1.38 15.34 -20.31
N PHE A 105 -0.72 14.20 -20.50
CA PHE A 105 -1.32 12.88 -20.35
C PHE A 105 -1.79 12.64 -18.91
N ILE A 106 -0.92 12.86 -17.92
CA ILE A 106 -1.29 12.73 -16.51
C ILE A 106 -2.37 13.72 -16.12
N ALA A 107 -2.33 14.93 -16.67
CA ALA A 107 -3.38 15.92 -16.46
C ALA A 107 -4.73 15.54 -17.10
N GLY A 108 -4.84 14.38 -17.77
CA GLY A 108 -6.06 13.86 -18.36
C GLY A 108 -6.45 14.51 -19.69
N LYS A 109 -5.53 15.18 -20.40
CA LYS A 109 -5.84 15.92 -21.64
C LYS A 109 -6.03 15.05 -22.88
N TYR A 110 -5.43 13.88 -22.91
CA TYR A 110 -5.54 12.95 -24.03
C TYR A 110 -5.23 11.53 -23.56
N LEU A 111 -5.63 10.57 -24.38
CA LEU A 111 -5.41 9.14 -24.14
C LEU A 111 -4.49 8.59 -25.25
N PRO A 112 -3.38 7.92 -24.89
CA PRO A 112 -2.55 7.18 -25.83
C PRO A 112 -3.33 6.11 -26.62
N GLU A 113 -2.76 5.72 -27.77
CA GLU A 113 -3.32 4.67 -28.63
C GLU A 113 -3.57 3.37 -27.85
N GLY A 114 -4.68 2.70 -28.16
CA GLY A 114 -5.15 1.49 -27.47
C GLY A 114 -5.86 1.72 -26.13
N GLY A 115 -5.93 2.96 -25.64
CA GLY A 115 -6.56 3.25 -24.35
C GLY A 115 -8.08 3.07 -24.37
N LEU A 116 -8.63 2.59 -23.26
CA LEU A 116 -10.07 2.48 -23.01
C LEU A 116 -10.36 2.95 -21.58
N THR A 117 -10.77 4.21 -21.44
CA THR A 117 -10.99 4.81 -20.13
C THR A 117 -12.27 4.31 -19.47
N VAL A 118 -12.13 3.74 -18.27
CA VAL A 118 -13.24 3.22 -17.46
C VAL A 118 -13.10 3.59 -15.98
N SER A 119 -14.21 3.56 -15.27
CA SER A 119 -14.26 3.65 -13.80
C SER A 119 -14.93 2.40 -13.23
N HIS A 120 -14.35 1.85 -12.16
CA HIS A 120 -14.75 0.59 -11.59
C HIS A 120 -15.94 0.74 -10.65
N ARG A 121 -16.97 -0.09 -10.83
CA ARG A 121 -18.09 -0.25 -9.88
C ARG A 121 -17.70 -1.21 -8.76
N TYR A 122 -17.83 -0.77 -7.53
CA TYR A 122 -17.73 -1.64 -6.35
C TYR A 122 -18.64 -1.11 -5.25
N GLY A 123 -18.83 -1.92 -4.22
CA GLY A 123 -19.49 -1.55 -2.97
C GLY A 123 -18.53 -1.79 -1.81
N GLY A 124 -19.01 -1.70 -0.58
CA GLY A 124 -18.17 -2.03 0.56
C GLY A 124 -18.84 -1.87 1.91
N TYR A 125 -18.28 -2.56 2.90
CA TYR A 125 -18.55 -2.32 4.31
C TYR A 125 -17.61 -1.23 4.83
N GLN A 126 -18.16 -0.04 5.05
CA GLN A 126 -17.44 1.08 5.64
C GLN A 126 -17.67 1.11 7.15
N PHE A 127 -16.58 1.06 7.92
CA PHE A 127 -16.64 0.98 9.39
C PHE A 127 -17.52 -0.15 9.94
N GLY A 128 -17.68 -1.24 9.18
CA GLY A 128 -18.48 -2.41 9.53
C GLY A 128 -19.93 -2.37 9.04
N PHE A 129 -20.37 -1.28 8.42
CA PHE A 129 -21.72 -1.12 7.88
C PHE A 129 -21.71 -1.12 6.35
N TRP A 130 -22.69 -1.76 5.74
CA TRP A 130 -22.83 -1.76 4.28
C TRP A 130 -23.12 -0.33 3.78
N ALA A 131 -22.28 0.18 2.89
CA ALA A 131 -22.33 1.56 2.38
C ALA A 131 -22.99 1.68 1.00
N ASP A 132 -23.66 0.62 0.54
CA ASP A 132 -24.22 0.48 -0.80
C ASP A 132 -23.18 0.68 -1.92
N GLN A 133 -23.60 1.22 -3.06
CA GLN A 133 -22.71 1.40 -4.20
C GLN A 133 -21.72 2.53 -3.94
N LEU A 134 -20.44 2.18 -4.09
CA LEU A 134 -19.31 3.08 -4.10
C LEU A 134 -18.84 3.20 -5.55
N GLY A 135 -17.60 2.80 -5.83
CA GLY A 135 -16.99 2.87 -7.15
C GLY A 135 -15.89 3.93 -7.21
N ASP A 136 -15.16 3.91 -8.32
CA ASP A 136 -14.09 4.87 -8.60
C ASP A 136 -14.68 6.27 -8.84
N GLY A 137 -15.05 6.97 -7.77
CA GLY A 137 -15.71 8.29 -7.83
C GLY A 137 -14.81 9.47 -8.23
N ARG A 138 -13.52 9.20 -8.48
CA ARG A 138 -12.52 10.19 -8.92
C ARG A 138 -11.30 9.53 -9.54
N ALA A 139 -11.45 8.29 -10.00
CA ALA A 139 -10.34 7.49 -10.51
C ALA A 139 -10.73 6.87 -11.85
N HIS A 140 -9.77 6.86 -12.78
CA HIS A 140 -10.02 6.47 -14.17
C HIS A 140 -8.92 5.51 -14.61
N ILE A 141 -9.27 4.25 -14.84
CA ILE A 141 -8.36 3.26 -15.43
C ILE A 141 -8.27 3.61 -16.91
N LEU A 142 -7.06 3.84 -17.41
CA LEU A 142 -6.86 4.41 -18.74
C LEU A 142 -6.75 3.36 -19.83
N GLY A 143 -6.20 2.21 -19.49
CA GLY A 143 -5.75 1.19 -20.43
C GLY A 143 -4.98 0.09 -19.71
N GLU A 144 -4.42 -0.82 -20.50
CA GLU A 144 -3.52 -1.86 -20.05
C GLU A 144 -2.17 -1.70 -20.76
N TYR A 145 -1.08 -1.53 -20.02
CA TYR A 145 0.28 -1.54 -20.55
C TYR A 145 0.91 -2.92 -20.30
N VAL A 146 1.49 -3.51 -21.33
CA VAL A 146 2.25 -4.77 -21.22
C VAL A 146 3.70 -4.47 -21.48
N ASN A 147 4.56 -4.67 -20.47
CA ASN A 147 5.98 -4.38 -20.57
C ASN A 147 6.75 -5.50 -21.30
N SER A 148 8.05 -5.33 -21.52
CA SER A 148 8.88 -6.33 -22.21
C SER A 148 9.07 -7.64 -21.44
N LYS A 149 8.59 -7.73 -20.19
CA LYS A 149 8.57 -8.97 -19.39
C LYS A 149 7.22 -9.67 -19.45
N GLU A 150 6.31 -9.21 -20.32
CA GLU A 150 4.93 -9.70 -20.43
C GLU A 150 4.09 -9.46 -19.15
N GLU A 151 4.53 -8.54 -18.29
CA GLU A 151 3.76 -8.13 -17.12
C GLU A 151 2.72 -7.09 -17.54
N SER A 152 1.47 -7.30 -17.14
CA SER A 152 0.37 -6.36 -17.36
C SER A 152 0.23 -5.36 -16.21
N TRP A 153 0.03 -4.09 -16.57
CA TRP A 153 -0.13 -2.98 -15.65
C TRP A 153 -1.26 -2.06 -16.11
N GLN A 154 -2.08 -1.60 -15.18
CA GLN A 154 -3.21 -0.69 -15.42
C GLN A 154 -2.91 0.69 -14.81
N PRO A 155 -2.41 1.65 -15.61
CA PRO A 155 -2.33 3.05 -15.20
C PRO A 155 -3.73 3.62 -14.90
N GLN A 156 -3.83 4.29 -13.76
CA GLN A 156 -5.06 4.92 -13.29
C GLN A 156 -4.79 6.36 -12.84
N LEU A 157 -5.57 7.31 -13.34
CA LEU A 157 -5.50 8.70 -12.91
C LEU A 157 -6.47 8.93 -11.75
N LYS A 158 -5.97 9.40 -10.61
CA LYS A 158 -6.77 9.81 -9.46
C LYS A 158 -6.85 11.34 -9.38
N GLY A 159 -8.06 11.88 -9.37
CA GLY A 159 -8.36 13.31 -9.40
C GLY A 159 -8.69 13.87 -10.79
N SER A 160 -8.94 13.00 -11.77
CA SER A 160 -9.11 13.35 -13.19
C SER A 160 -10.57 13.49 -13.63
N GLY A 161 -11.51 13.85 -12.74
CA GLY A 161 -12.89 14.18 -13.11
C GLY A 161 -13.96 13.38 -12.38
N GLU A 162 -15.22 13.78 -12.59
CA GLU A 162 -16.38 13.08 -12.07
C GLU A 162 -16.65 11.80 -12.85
N THR A 163 -17.15 10.80 -12.14
CA THR A 163 -17.69 9.56 -12.68
C THR A 163 -19.11 9.32 -12.13
N PRO A 164 -19.82 8.28 -12.61
CA PRO A 164 -21.12 7.90 -12.06
C PRO A 164 -21.07 7.48 -10.58
N TYR A 165 -19.85 7.34 -10.04
CA TYR A 165 -19.54 6.90 -8.69
C TYR A 165 -19.11 8.05 -7.77
N SER A 166 -19.06 9.31 -8.26
CA SER A 166 -18.60 10.47 -7.48
C SER A 166 -19.47 10.78 -6.26
N ARG A 167 -20.72 10.31 -6.26
CA ARG A 167 -21.73 10.61 -5.23
C ARG A 167 -21.87 12.12 -5.04
N PHE A 168 -21.32 12.67 -3.96
CA PHE A 168 -21.35 14.10 -3.64
C PHE A 168 -19.99 14.80 -3.82
N GLY A 169 -18.98 14.06 -4.28
CA GLY A 169 -17.64 14.59 -4.55
C GLY A 169 -17.53 15.19 -5.95
N ASP A 170 -16.52 16.03 -6.14
CA ASP A 170 -16.26 16.77 -7.38
C ASP A 170 -15.32 16.04 -8.36
N GLY A 171 -15.04 14.75 -8.13
CA GLY A 171 -14.13 13.99 -8.99
C GLY A 171 -12.64 14.37 -8.90
N ARG A 172 -12.27 15.28 -7.98
CA ARG A 172 -10.89 15.80 -7.86
C ARG A 172 -10.15 15.29 -6.63
N ALA A 173 -8.83 15.40 -6.71
CA ALA A 173 -7.91 15.18 -5.61
C ALA A 173 -7.08 16.46 -5.38
N VAL A 174 -6.69 16.70 -4.13
CA VAL A 174 -5.83 17.84 -3.78
C VAL A 174 -4.35 17.48 -3.69
N LEU A 175 -3.49 18.48 -3.91
CA LEU A 175 -2.03 18.34 -3.86
C LEU A 175 -1.54 17.60 -2.60
N ARG A 176 -2.04 17.96 -1.41
CA ARG A 176 -1.58 17.34 -0.16
C ARG A 176 -1.87 15.84 -0.07
N SER A 177 -3.05 15.37 -0.49
CA SER A 177 -3.39 13.95 -0.43
C SER A 177 -2.62 13.18 -1.49
N SER A 178 -2.43 13.79 -2.67
CA SER A 178 -1.69 13.17 -3.76
C SER A 178 -0.20 13.04 -3.45
N ILE A 179 0.42 14.01 -2.75
CA ILE A 179 1.80 13.88 -2.25
C ILE A 179 1.92 12.72 -1.27
N ARG A 180 0.97 12.59 -0.33
CA ARG A 180 0.99 11.50 0.66
C ARG A 180 0.90 10.14 -0.01
N GLU A 181 -0.04 9.96 -0.95
CA GLU A 181 -0.18 8.71 -1.68
C GLU A 181 1.05 8.44 -2.55
N MET A 182 1.56 9.43 -3.29
CA MET A 182 2.78 9.28 -4.10
C MET A 182 3.97 8.77 -3.26
N VAL A 183 4.29 9.45 -2.16
CA VAL A 183 5.46 9.13 -1.34
C VAL A 183 5.25 7.81 -0.60
N ALA A 184 4.05 7.54 -0.07
CA ALA A 184 3.78 6.33 0.69
C ALA A 184 3.71 5.08 -0.18
N SER A 185 3.11 5.16 -1.37
CA SER A 185 3.10 4.05 -2.34
C SER A 185 4.53 3.60 -2.66
N GLU A 186 5.40 4.54 -3.02
CA GLU A 186 6.77 4.20 -3.40
C GLU A 186 7.62 3.77 -2.20
N ALA A 187 7.48 4.43 -1.04
CA ALA A 187 8.15 4.00 0.18
C ALA A 187 7.74 2.58 0.60
N CYS A 188 6.44 2.24 0.53
CA CYS A 188 5.96 0.89 0.78
C CYS A 188 6.60 -0.12 -0.17
N TYR A 189 6.70 0.19 -1.48
CA TYR A 189 7.34 -0.69 -2.46
C TYR A 189 8.79 -1.01 -2.09
N PHE A 190 9.60 0.00 -1.77
CA PHE A 190 11.01 -0.18 -1.42
C PHE A 190 11.23 -0.78 -0.02
N LEU A 191 10.27 -0.63 0.90
CA LEU A 191 10.23 -1.36 2.17
C LEU A 191 9.87 -2.85 2.00
N GLY A 192 9.48 -3.27 0.79
CA GLY A 192 9.02 -4.63 0.50
C GLY A 192 7.57 -4.90 0.92
N ILE A 193 6.77 -3.86 1.19
CA ILE A 193 5.34 -3.96 1.44
C ILE A 193 4.62 -4.09 0.09
N PRO A 194 3.85 -5.16 -0.17
CA PRO A 194 3.04 -5.26 -1.39
C PRO A 194 2.10 -4.06 -1.51
N THR A 195 2.15 -3.35 -2.64
CA THR A 195 1.44 -2.08 -2.81
C THR A 195 1.19 -1.72 -4.28
N THR A 196 0.18 -0.89 -4.52
CA THR A 196 0.06 -0.09 -5.76
C THR A 196 1.27 0.85 -5.90
N ARG A 197 1.74 1.05 -7.13
CA ARG A 197 2.81 1.99 -7.45
C ARG A 197 2.25 3.37 -7.77
N ALA A 198 3.08 4.40 -7.63
CA ALA A 198 2.78 5.76 -8.03
C ALA A 198 3.85 6.29 -8.98
N ALA A 199 3.46 6.57 -10.22
CA ALA A 199 4.40 6.88 -11.29
C ALA A 199 4.75 8.37 -11.34
N ALA A 200 3.76 9.26 -11.22
CA ALA A 200 3.97 10.70 -11.30
C ALA A 200 2.78 11.51 -10.77
N LEU A 201 3.08 12.74 -10.33
CA LEU A 201 2.12 13.67 -9.76
C LEU A 201 2.19 15.03 -10.46
N VAL A 202 1.05 15.47 -11.01
CA VAL A 202 0.89 16.79 -11.64
C VAL A 202 -0.08 17.64 -10.84
N VAL A 203 0.24 18.92 -10.69
CA VAL A 203 -0.60 19.91 -9.99
C VAL A 203 -0.91 21.11 -10.87
N SER A 204 -2.07 21.73 -10.65
CA SER A 204 -2.44 23.02 -11.24
C SER A 204 -2.24 24.18 -10.26
N ASP A 205 -1.76 25.33 -10.75
CA ASP A 205 -1.75 26.58 -9.99
C ASP A 205 -3.16 27.16 -9.79
N GLU A 206 -4.01 27.07 -10.81
CA GLU A 206 -5.26 27.83 -10.92
C GLU A 206 -6.50 27.00 -10.59
N HIS A 207 -6.49 25.70 -10.90
CA HIS A 207 -7.63 24.82 -10.65
C HIS A 207 -7.70 24.55 -9.14
N LYS A 208 -8.66 25.20 -8.46
CA LYS A 208 -8.91 25.02 -7.03
C LYS A 208 -10.16 24.18 -6.79
N VAL A 209 -10.13 23.39 -5.73
CA VAL A 209 -11.27 22.61 -5.23
C VAL A 209 -11.46 22.87 -3.75
N TYR A 210 -12.70 22.88 -3.29
CA TYR A 210 -13.00 23.19 -1.89
C TYR A 210 -12.90 21.92 -1.04
N ARG A 211 -12.11 21.98 0.03
CA ARG A 211 -11.99 20.89 1.01
C ARG A 211 -12.09 21.42 2.42
N ASP A 212 -12.78 20.67 3.26
CA ASP A 212 -12.72 20.85 4.70
C ASP A 212 -11.74 19.81 5.27
N LYS A 213 -10.49 20.23 5.47
CA LYS A 213 -9.41 19.35 5.92
C LYS A 213 -9.68 18.79 7.32
N THR A 214 -10.39 19.53 8.16
CA THR A 214 -10.59 19.20 9.59
C THR A 214 -12.05 18.85 9.93
N TYR A 215 -12.92 18.70 8.92
CA TYR A 215 -14.36 18.48 9.12
C TYR A 215 -15.01 19.51 10.07
N SER A 216 -14.54 20.76 9.98
CA SER A 216 -14.94 21.87 10.84
C SER A 216 -16.16 22.65 10.35
N GLY A 217 -16.71 22.29 9.18
CA GLY A 217 -17.67 23.06 8.41
C GLY A 217 -17.05 24.18 7.57
N HIS A 218 -15.73 24.40 7.63
CA HIS A 218 -15.06 25.54 6.99
C HIS A 218 -14.18 25.08 5.82
N ALA A 219 -14.80 24.83 4.67
CA ALA A 219 -14.08 24.46 3.47
C ALA A 219 -13.17 25.60 2.96
N ARG A 220 -11.96 25.26 2.51
CA ARG A 220 -10.99 26.17 1.93
C ARG A 220 -10.60 25.72 0.52
N PRO A 221 -10.26 26.64 -0.39
CA PRO A 221 -9.75 26.28 -1.70
C PRO A 221 -8.37 25.65 -1.56
N GLU A 222 -8.21 24.44 -2.07
CA GLU A 222 -6.96 23.70 -2.21
C GLU A 222 -6.64 23.49 -3.69
N ARG A 223 -5.36 23.31 -4.05
CA ARG A 223 -4.95 23.07 -5.44
C ARG A 223 -5.32 21.67 -5.89
N ALA A 224 -6.00 21.57 -7.03
CA ALA A 224 -6.28 20.29 -7.68
C ALA A 224 -4.99 19.67 -8.24
N ALA A 225 -4.84 18.37 -8.05
CA ALA A 225 -3.73 17.58 -8.54
C ALA A 225 -4.23 16.24 -9.07
N VAL A 226 -3.47 15.65 -10.00
CA VAL A 226 -3.73 14.31 -10.53
C VAL A 226 -2.51 13.43 -10.27
N LEU A 227 -2.76 12.30 -9.62
CA LEU A 227 -1.78 11.25 -9.39
C LEU A 227 -1.98 10.12 -10.39
N MET A 228 -0.91 9.74 -11.10
CA MET A 228 -0.90 8.52 -11.90
C MET A 228 -0.46 7.34 -11.01
N ARG A 229 -1.40 6.48 -10.69
CA ARG A 229 -1.17 5.23 -9.97
C ARG A 229 -1.05 4.08 -10.96
N VAL A 230 -0.38 3.01 -10.57
CA VAL A 230 -0.19 1.83 -11.42
C VAL A 230 -0.29 0.55 -10.58
N ALA A 231 -1.06 -0.42 -11.05
CA ALA A 231 -1.20 -1.73 -10.43
C ALA A 231 -1.49 -2.80 -11.49
N PRO A 232 -1.27 -4.10 -11.22
CA PRO A 232 -1.68 -5.14 -12.15
C PRO A 232 -3.20 -5.13 -12.41
N CYS A 233 -3.99 -4.91 -11.35
CA CYS A 233 -5.43 -4.67 -11.44
C CYS A 233 -5.95 -3.88 -10.23
N TRP A 234 -7.17 -3.36 -10.34
CA TRP A 234 -7.83 -2.55 -9.32
C TRP A 234 -9.00 -3.27 -8.61
N TYR A 235 -9.04 -4.60 -8.66
CA TYR A 235 -10.09 -5.40 -8.03
C TYR A 235 -9.95 -5.46 -6.50
N ARG A 236 -11.08 -5.30 -5.82
CA ARG A 236 -11.21 -5.20 -4.36
C ARG A 236 -12.15 -6.31 -3.86
N LEU A 237 -12.16 -6.59 -2.56
CA LEU A 237 -13.20 -7.48 -2.00
C LEU A 237 -14.60 -6.91 -2.28
N GLY A 238 -14.74 -5.58 -2.13
CA GLY A 238 -15.96 -4.83 -2.45
C GLY A 238 -16.45 -4.93 -3.90
N SER A 239 -15.60 -5.36 -4.84
CA SER A 239 -15.99 -5.61 -6.24
C SER A 239 -16.97 -6.79 -6.36
N LEU A 240 -16.87 -7.78 -5.48
CA LEU A 240 -17.80 -8.91 -5.43
C LEU A 240 -19.00 -8.61 -4.53
N GLU A 241 -18.79 -7.89 -3.43
CA GLU A 241 -19.86 -7.56 -2.48
C GLU A 241 -21.00 -6.77 -3.12
N ILE A 242 -20.71 -5.87 -4.06
CA ILE A 242 -21.77 -5.17 -4.79
C ILE A 242 -22.60 -6.11 -5.65
N LEU A 243 -21.97 -7.10 -6.28
CA LEU A 243 -22.65 -8.05 -7.17
C LEU A 243 -23.53 -9.01 -6.36
N ASP A 244 -23.07 -9.44 -5.18
CA ASP A 244 -23.90 -10.16 -4.21
C ASP A 244 -25.12 -9.33 -3.79
N LYS A 245 -24.90 -8.09 -3.32
CA LYS A 245 -25.95 -7.23 -2.78
C LYS A 245 -26.97 -6.79 -3.83
N ARG A 246 -26.58 -6.78 -5.12
CA ARG A 246 -27.45 -6.50 -6.26
C ARG A 246 -28.05 -7.77 -6.89
N LYS A 247 -27.71 -8.96 -6.38
CA LYS A 247 -28.17 -10.27 -6.86
C LYS A 247 -27.79 -10.52 -8.33
N GLU A 248 -26.53 -10.29 -8.66
CA GLU A 248 -25.95 -10.41 -10.00
C GLU A 248 -24.96 -11.60 -10.12
N PRO A 249 -25.37 -12.87 -9.85
CA PRO A 249 -24.44 -14.00 -9.76
C PRO A 249 -23.78 -14.35 -11.10
N HIS A 250 -24.44 -14.08 -12.23
CA HIS A 250 -23.85 -14.30 -13.55
C HIS A 250 -22.66 -13.36 -13.79
N THR A 251 -22.86 -12.05 -13.54
CA THR A 251 -21.79 -11.05 -13.62
C THR A 251 -20.65 -11.38 -12.65
N MET A 252 -20.97 -11.82 -11.44
CA MET A 252 -19.98 -12.26 -10.44
C MET A 252 -19.13 -13.42 -10.96
N LYS A 253 -19.77 -14.47 -11.50
CA LYS A 253 -19.04 -15.61 -12.07
C LYS A 253 -18.11 -15.16 -13.21
N THR A 254 -18.61 -14.32 -14.11
CA THR A 254 -17.81 -13.77 -15.22
C THR A 254 -16.61 -12.97 -14.70
N LEU A 255 -16.80 -12.13 -13.68
CA LEU A 255 -15.72 -11.38 -13.05
C LEU A 255 -14.68 -12.30 -12.39
N VAL A 256 -15.11 -13.30 -11.61
CA VAL A 256 -14.20 -14.21 -10.91
C VAL A 256 -13.41 -15.07 -11.90
N ASP A 257 -14.08 -15.63 -12.92
CA ASP A 257 -13.40 -16.42 -13.96
C ASP A 257 -12.36 -15.57 -14.72
N HIS A 258 -12.69 -14.31 -15.03
CA HIS A 258 -11.75 -13.37 -15.63
C HIS A 258 -10.57 -13.08 -14.70
N ILE A 259 -10.82 -12.83 -13.40
CA ILE A 259 -9.76 -12.56 -12.42
C ILE A 259 -8.80 -13.75 -12.32
N ILE A 260 -9.33 -14.97 -12.20
CA ILE A 260 -8.51 -16.18 -12.10
C ILE A 260 -7.66 -16.35 -13.36
N LYS A 261 -8.28 -16.26 -14.54
CA LYS A 261 -7.61 -16.42 -15.84
C LYS A 261 -6.40 -15.50 -16.01
N HIS A 262 -6.53 -14.21 -15.65
CA HIS A 262 -5.51 -13.21 -15.97
C HIS A 262 -4.55 -12.88 -14.82
N TYR A 263 -4.97 -13.06 -13.56
CA TYR A 263 -4.16 -12.65 -12.40
C TYR A 263 -3.79 -13.82 -11.46
N TYR A 264 -4.36 -15.01 -11.68
CA TYR A 264 -4.00 -16.26 -11.00
C TYR A 264 -3.85 -17.41 -12.02
N PRO A 265 -3.06 -17.25 -13.10
CA PRO A 265 -3.03 -18.19 -14.22
C PRO A 265 -2.51 -19.59 -13.85
N HIS A 266 -1.86 -19.75 -12.69
CA HIS A 266 -1.47 -21.06 -12.14
C HIS A 266 -2.65 -21.85 -11.55
N ILE A 267 -3.83 -21.24 -11.40
CA ILE A 267 -5.08 -21.91 -11.05
C ILE A 267 -5.79 -22.24 -12.36
N GLU A 268 -5.77 -23.52 -12.75
CA GLU A 268 -6.39 -23.96 -14.00
C GLU A 268 -7.90 -23.71 -14.01
N SER A 269 -8.41 -23.18 -15.12
CA SER A 269 -9.84 -22.89 -15.27
C SER A 269 -10.74 -24.13 -15.23
N SER A 270 -10.18 -25.31 -15.51
CA SER A 270 -10.82 -26.62 -15.45
C SER A 270 -10.81 -27.27 -14.06
N ASP A 271 -10.11 -26.68 -13.09
CA ASP A 271 -10.04 -27.24 -11.74
C ASP A 271 -11.37 -27.08 -11.00
N GLU A 272 -11.91 -28.19 -10.50
CA GLU A 272 -13.16 -28.23 -9.74
C GLU A 272 -13.11 -27.42 -8.45
N ASN A 273 -11.92 -27.14 -7.91
CA ASN A 273 -11.70 -26.36 -6.69
C ASN A 273 -11.11 -24.96 -6.97
N LYS A 274 -11.19 -24.45 -8.21
CA LYS A 274 -10.56 -23.19 -8.58
C LYS A 274 -10.96 -22.00 -7.70
N TYR A 275 -12.23 -21.92 -7.27
CA TYR A 275 -12.70 -20.83 -6.41
C TYR A 275 -12.18 -20.97 -4.98
N VAL A 276 -12.08 -22.20 -4.47
CA VAL A 276 -11.46 -22.48 -3.17
C VAL A 276 -9.98 -22.09 -3.19
N LYS A 277 -9.23 -22.51 -4.22
CA LYS A 277 -7.82 -22.16 -4.39
C LYS A 277 -7.62 -20.64 -4.47
N TRP A 278 -8.46 -19.97 -5.27
CA TRP A 278 -8.41 -18.51 -5.42
C TRP A 278 -8.70 -17.80 -4.10
N TYR A 279 -9.78 -18.17 -3.39
CA TYR A 279 -10.09 -17.62 -2.06
C TYR A 279 -8.91 -17.79 -1.10
N SER A 280 -8.34 -19.00 -1.05
CA SER A 280 -7.23 -19.31 -0.15
C SER A 280 -6.00 -18.45 -0.42
N GLU A 281 -5.67 -18.20 -1.70
CA GLU A 281 -4.55 -17.35 -2.06
C GLU A 281 -4.81 -15.86 -1.79
N VAL A 282 -6.03 -15.36 -2.05
CA VAL A 282 -6.44 -13.99 -1.68
C VAL A 282 -6.31 -13.78 -0.16
N ALA A 283 -6.75 -14.76 0.63
CA ALA A 283 -6.66 -14.72 2.08
C ALA A 283 -5.21 -14.69 2.58
N VAL A 284 -4.37 -15.61 2.10
CA VAL A 284 -2.94 -15.67 2.47
C VAL A 284 -2.21 -14.39 2.09
N LYS A 285 -2.37 -13.90 0.85
CA LYS A 285 -1.73 -12.65 0.40
C LYS A 285 -2.10 -11.45 1.27
N ASN A 286 -3.37 -11.33 1.67
CA ASN A 286 -3.80 -10.25 2.55
C ASN A 286 -3.28 -10.39 3.99
N LEU A 287 -3.15 -11.62 4.50
CA LEU A 287 -2.55 -11.87 5.82
C LEU A 287 -1.04 -11.60 5.85
N ASP A 288 -0.31 -11.98 4.80
CA ASP A 288 1.11 -11.65 4.62
C ASP A 288 1.33 -10.13 4.54
N MET A 289 0.48 -9.44 3.78
CA MET A 289 0.50 -7.97 3.70
C MET A 289 0.29 -7.32 5.07
N VAL A 290 -0.76 -7.69 5.81
CA VAL A 290 -1.01 -7.08 7.13
C VAL A 290 0.05 -7.45 8.15
N ALA A 291 0.65 -8.64 8.07
CA ALA A 291 1.79 -9.01 8.92
C ALA A 291 3.00 -8.10 8.67
N THR A 292 3.25 -7.79 7.39
CA THR A 292 4.29 -6.82 7.01
C THR A 292 3.97 -5.41 7.54
N TRP A 293 2.70 -4.99 7.51
CA TRP A 293 2.28 -3.73 8.13
C TRP A 293 2.56 -3.70 9.64
N GLN A 294 2.29 -4.80 10.36
CA GLN A 294 2.65 -4.92 11.77
C GLN A 294 4.19 -4.80 11.94
N GLY A 295 4.98 -5.47 11.11
CA GLY A 295 6.44 -5.39 11.17
C GLY A 295 7.03 -3.98 11.02
N TYR A 296 6.39 -3.11 10.24
CA TYR A 296 6.85 -1.74 9.99
C TYR A 296 6.06 -0.67 10.75
N GLY A 297 5.11 -1.04 11.61
CA GLY A 297 4.31 -0.07 12.35
C GLY A 297 3.39 0.74 11.43
N PHE A 298 3.01 0.21 10.27
CA PHE A 298 2.10 0.87 9.32
C PHE A 298 0.64 0.69 9.77
N THR A 299 -0.11 1.78 9.79
CA THR A 299 -1.55 1.79 10.05
C THR A 299 -2.27 2.44 8.88
N HIS A 300 -3.12 1.67 8.19
CA HIS A 300 -3.83 2.13 7.00
C HIS A 300 -4.88 3.22 7.31
N GLY A 301 -5.56 3.12 8.46
CA GLY A 301 -6.54 4.10 8.94
C GLY A 301 -7.95 4.01 8.33
N VAL A 302 -8.16 3.32 7.21
CA VAL A 302 -9.48 3.11 6.56
C VAL A 302 -9.54 1.73 5.90
N LEU A 303 -9.54 0.67 6.71
CA LEU A 303 -9.46 -0.71 6.23
C LEU A 303 -10.87 -1.30 5.97
N ASN A 304 -11.67 -0.55 5.20
CA ASN A 304 -12.96 -1.01 4.67
C ASN A 304 -12.76 -2.11 3.62
N THR A 305 -13.78 -2.91 3.32
CA THR A 305 -13.67 -3.99 2.31
C THR A 305 -13.44 -3.48 0.89
N ASP A 306 -13.84 -2.24 0.58
CA ASP A 306 -13.52 -1.56 -0.68
C ASP A 306 -12.06 -1.12 -0.80
N ASN A 307 -11.30 -1.12 0.30
CA ASN A 307 -9.86 -0.79 0.32
C ASN A 307 -8.97 -2.03 0.53
N VAL A 308 -9.51 -3.23 0.32
CA VAL A 308 -8.73 -4.47 0.37
C VAL A 308 -8.62 -5.06 -1.02
N SER A 309 -7.40 -5.09 -1.56
CA SER A 309 -7.12 -5.67 -2.88
C SER A 309 -7.25 -7.18 -2.86
N ILE A 310 -7.80 -7.76 -3.94
CA ILE A 310 -7.77 -9.21 -4.12
C ILE A 310 -6.34 -9.75 -4.28
N LEU A 311 -5.39 -8.92 -4.77
CA LEU A 311 -3.99 -9.29 -4.92
C LEU A 311 -3.15 -9.14 -3.62
N GLY A 312 -3.76 -8.72 -2.51
CA GLY A 312 -3.03 -8.42 -1.27
C GLY A 312 -2.07 -7.24 -1.41
N LEU A 313 -2.46 -6.23 -2.19
CA LEU A 313 -1.74 -4.96 -2.30
C LEU A 313 -2.29 -3.93 -1.32
N THR A 314 -1.40 -3.13 -0.75
CA THR A 314 -1.76 -1.88 -0.06
C THR A 314 -2.28 -0.89 -1.10
N ILE A 315 -3.50 -0.39 -0.93
CA ILE A 315 -4.18 0.50 -1.88
C ILE A 315 -4.84 1.67 -1.15
N ASP A 316 -5.19 2.75 -1.88
CA ASP A 316 -5.98 3.88 -1.37
C ASP A 316 -5.42 4.53 -0.07
N TYR A 317 -4.20 5.07 -0.19
CA TYR A 317 -3.53 5.84 0.86
C TYR A 317 -4.27 7.14 1.20
N GLY A 318 -5.14 7.07 2.20
CA GLY A 318 -5.84 8.23 2.78
C GLY A 318 -5.16 8.68 4.08
N PRO A 319 -5.81 8.49 5.24
CA PRO A 319 -5.25 8.87 6.53
C PRO A 319 -4.39 7.76 7.14
N PHE A 320 -3.36 7.31 6.43
CA PHE A 320 -2.43 6.32 6.97
C PHE A 320 -1.45 6.95 7.97
N GLY A 321 -0.68 6.11 8.65
CA GLY A 321 0.49 6.59 9.38
C GLY A 321 1.44 5.44 9.72
N PHE A 322 2.73 5.73 9.68
CA PHE A 322 3.73 4.90 10.35
C PHE A 322 3.84 5.36 11.80
N ILE A 323 3.94 4.40 12.72
CA ILE A 323 4.11 4.66 14.14
C ILE A 323 5.48 5.31 14.36
N ASP A 324 5.46 6.49 14.97
CA ASP A 324 6.65 7.11 15.54
C ASP A 324 6.97 6.41 16.88
N TYR A 325 6.41 6.89 17.99
CA TYR A 325 6.51 6.25 19.29
C TYR A 325 5.55 5.07 19.38
N TYR A 326 6.02 3.92 19.86
CA TYR A 326 5.20 2.72 19.88
C TYR A 326 3.95 2.88 20.77
N ASN A 327 2.80 2.78 20.13
CA ASN A 327 1.49 2.73 20.76
C ASN A 327 0.65 1.73 19.99
N GLN A 328 0.30 0.61 20.63
CA GLN A 328 -0.51 -0.42 19.99
C GLN A 328 -1.89 0.12 19.56
N HIS A 329 -2.42 1.13 20.26
CA HIS A 329 -3.70 1.79 19.99
C HIS A 329 -3.58 2.97 19.03
N TYR A 330 -2.48 3.10 18.28
CA TYR A 330 -2.29 4.19 17.33
C TYR A 330 -3.40 4.21 16.27
N VAL A 331 -4.01 5.39 16.09
CA VAL A 331 -5.06 5.67 15.11
C VAL A 331 -4.68 6.96 14.36
N PRO A 332 -4.20 6.85 13.10
CA PRO A 332 -3.83 8.03 12.31
C PRO A 332 -5.05 8.77 11.75
N ASN A 333 -6.21 8.13 11.66
CA ASN A 333 -7.42 8.70 11.08
C ASN A 333 -8.18 9.57 12.09
N THR A 334 -8.38 10.85 11.76
CA THR A 334 -9.18 11.77 12.59
C THR A 334 -10.64 11.39 12.69
N SER A 335 -11.17 10.60 11.76
CA SER A 335 -12.58 10.19 11.71
C SER A 335 -12.84 8.80 12.35
N ASP A 336 -11.80 8.15 12.88
CA ASP A 336 -11.92 6.84 13.54
C ASP A 336 -11.86 7.00 15.07
N ASP A 337 -12.85 7.68 15.64
CA ASP A 337 -12.91 7.97 17.08
C ASP A 337 -12.97 6.70 17.94
N MET A 338 -13.56 5.63 17.41
CA MET A 338 -13.68 4.33 18.08
C MET A 338 -12.42 3.45 17.93
N GLY A 339 -11.43 3.91 17.15
CA GLY A 339 -10.22 3.17 16.83
C GLY A 339 -10.51 1.80 16.24
N ARG A 340 -11.49 1.69 15.32
CA ARG A 340 -11.81 0.45 14.60
C ARG A 340 -10.60 -0.05 13.82
N TYR A 341 -9.86 0.86 13.21
CA TYR A 341 -8.69 0.59 12.38
C TYR A 341 -7.38 0.92 13.09
N ALA A 342 -7.38 0.90 14.43
CA ALA A 342 -6.16 1.03 15.23
C ALA A 342 -5.13 -0.04 14.83
N TYR A 343 -3.85 0.30 14.95
CA TYR A 343 -2.72 -0.53 14.55
C TYR A 343 -2.88 -2.02 14.93
N TYR A 344 -3.16 -2.30 16.22
CA TYR A 344 -3.30 -3.66 16.75
C TYR A 344 -4.52 -4.44 16.24
N LYS A 345 -5.56 -3.75 15.74
CA LYS A 345 -6.79 -4.37 15.24
C LYS A 345 -6.70 -4.76 13.77
N GLN A 346 -5.71 -4.26 13.01
CA GLN A 346 -5.66 -4.49 11.56
C GLN A 346 -5.68 -5.97 11.17
N PRO A 347 -4.98 -6.90 11.86
CA PRO A 347 -5.07 -8.33 11.55
C PRO A 347 -6.49 -8.89 11.69
N ASP A 348 -7.19 -8.56 12.78
CA ASP A 348 -8.57 -9.00 13.02
C ASP A 348 -9.56 -8.38 12.02
N ILE A 349 -9.33 -7.14 11.61
CA ILE A 349 -10.12 -6.48 10.58
C ILE A 349 -9.95 -7.16 9.21
N ILE A 350 -8.73 -7.59 8.85
CA ILE A 350 -8.53 -8.37 7.61
C ILE A 350 -9.25 -9.71 7.67
N LEU A 351 -9.20 -10.42 8.81
CA LEU A 351 -9.97 -11.67 8.98
C LEU A 351 -11.48 -11.43 8.82
N TRP A 352 -12.00 -10.35 9.39
CA TRP A 352 -13.41 -9.96 9.23
C TRP A 352 -13.75 -9.59 7.77
N ASN A 353 -12.87 -8.89 7.08
CA ASN A 353 -13.04 -8.55 5.66
C ASN A 353 -13.03 -9.82 4.78
N LEU A 354 -12.17 -10.79 5.07
CA LEU A 354 -12.11 -12.09 4.38
C LEU A 354 -13.33 -12.97 4.65
N GLU A 355 -13.99 -12.81 5.79
CA GLU A 355 -15.29 -13.40 6.07
C GLU A 355 -16.39 -12.80 5.20
N LYS A 356 -16.45 -11.46 5.07
CA LYS A 356 -17.41 -10.80 4.16
C LYS A 356 -17.19 -11.19 2.71
N PHE A 357 -15.94 -11.32 2.31
CA PHE A 357 -15.58 -11.79 0.97
C PHE A 357 -16.05 -13.22 0.70
N ALA A 358 -15.84 -14.15 1.65
CA ALA A 358 -16.35 -15.53 1.52
C ALA A 358 -17.87 -15.57 1.37
N ALA A 359 -18.59 -14.80 2.20
CA ALA A 359 -20.04 -14.70 2.12
C ALA A 359 -20.53 -14.14 0.77
N ALA A 360 -19.83 -13.13 0.23
CA ALA A 360 -20.17 -12.54 -1.07
C ALA A 360 -19.98 -13.53 -2.23
N MET A 361 -19.10 -14.52 -2.11
CA MET A 361 -18.88 -15.54 -3.15
C MET A 361 -19.94 -16.65 -3.16
N GLU A 362 -20.68 -16.85 -2.06
CA GLU A 362 -21.65 -17.96 -1.92
C GLU A 362 -22.60 -18.18 -3.11
N PRO A 363 -23.12 -17.15 -3.82
CA PRO A 363 -24.03 -17.34 -4.93
C PRO A 363 -23.46 -18.11 -6.13
N ILE A 364 -22.13 -18.20 -6.26
CA ILE A 364 -21.45 -18.89 -7.37
C ILE A 364 -20.75 -20.19 -6.96
N LEU A 365 -20.83 -20.57 -5.68
CA LEU A 365 -20.15 -21.73 -5.12
C LEU A 365 -21.08 -22.93 -4.97
N SER A 366 -20.55 -24.13 -5.20
CA SER A 366 -21.19 -25.38 -4.76
C SER A 366 -21.13 -25.55 -3.24
N GLU A 367 -21.96 -26.43 -2.67
CA GLU A 367 -21.96 -26.71 -1.22
C GLU A 367 -20.62 -27.27 -0.72
N ASP A 368 -19.95 -28.10 -1.54
CA ASP A 368 -18.63 -28.64 -1.23
C ASP A 368 -17.56 -27.52 -1.19
N GLU A 369 -17.58 -26.58 -2.13
CA GLU A 369 -16.66 -25.43 -2.10
C GLU A 369 -16.92 -24.51 -0.90
N LYS A 370 -18.19 -24.28 -0.54
CA LYS A 370 -18.54 -23.51 0.67
C LYS A 370 -17.97 -24.17 1.93
N GLN A 371 -18.10 -25.49 2.05
CA GLN A 371 -17.54 -26.25 3.17
C GLN A 371 -16.02 -26.13 3.20
N LYS A 372 -15.33 -26.35 2.08
CA LYS A 372 -13.86 -26.24 2.00
C LYS A 372 -13.34 -24.84 2.34
N ILE A 373 -14.04 -23.80 1.90
CA ILE A 373 -13.71 -22.41 2.27
C ILE A 373 -13.91 -22.19 3.78
N ALA A 374 -15.00 -22.69 4.37
CA ALA A 374 -15.24 -22.58 5.80
C ALA A 374 -14.16 -23.30 6.63
N GLU A 375 -13.76 -24.51 6.23
CA GLU A 375 -12.68 -25.28 6.84
C GLU A 375 -11.36 -24.51 6.75
N PHE A 376 -10.99 -24.01 5.57
CA PHE A 376 -9.77 -23.22 5.40
C PHE A 376 -9.78 -21.94 6.25
N ARG A 377 -10.91 -21.21 6.28
CA ARG A 377 -11.09 -20.00 7.09
C ARG A 377 -10.81 -20.23 8.58
N SER A 378 -11.16 -21.40 9.11
CA SER A 378 -10.92 -21.73 10.52
C SER A 378 -9.43 -21.71 10.90
N THR A 379 -8.53 -21.86 9.93
CA THR A 379 -7.07 -21.86 10.11
C THR A 379 -6.43 -20.47 10.05
N LEU A 380 -7.14 -19.46 9.52
CA LEU A 380 -6.56 -18.16 9.16
C LEU A 380 -6.11 -17.34 10.38
N SER A 381 -6.77 -17.48 11.53
CA SER A 381 -6.38 -16.77 12.76
C SER A 381 -5.02 -17.26 13.27
N GLU A 382 -4.79 -18.58 13.26
CA GLU A 382 -3.51 -19.16 13.64
C GLU A 382 -2.42 -18.80 12.65
N TYR A 383 -2.71 -18.88 11.35
CA TYR A 383 -1.81 -18.45 10.29
C TYR A 383 -1.35 -17.00 10.49
N SER A 384 -2.29 -16.08 10.70
CA SER A 384 -2.03 -14.65 10.94
C SER A 384 -1.09 -14.42 12.12
N LYS A 385 -1.36 -15.06 13.27
CA LYS A 385 -0.48 -14.97 14.46
C LYS A 385 0.93 -15.46 14.17
N LYS A 386 1.05 -16.59 13.47
CA LYS A 386 2.33 -17.20 13.11
C LYS A 386 3.16 -16.30 12.20
N ILE A 387 2.57 -15.72 11.16
CA ILE A 387 3.32 -14.89 10.21
C ILE A 387 3.68 -13.51 10.80
N ILE A 388 2.85 -12.96 11.68
CA ILE A 388 3.18 -11.76 12.46
C ILE A 388 4.36 -12.04 13.40
N LEU A 389 4.34 -13.15 14.14
CA LEU A 389 5.45 -13.54 15.00
C LEU A 389 6.75 -13.69 14.19
N LYS A 390 6.70 -14.43 13.08
CA LYS A 390 7.84 -14.58 12.16
C LYS A 390 8.38 -13.22 11.72
N THR A 391 7.50 -12.26 11.46
CA THR A 391 7.90 -10.91 11.04
C THR A 391 8.71 -10.19 12.10
N PHE A 392 8.29 -10.24 13.36
CA PHE A 392 9.04 -9.64 14.46
C PHE A 392 10.35 -10.39 14.74
N LEU A 393 10.38 -11.71 14.62
CA LEU A 393 11.61 -12.50 14.80
C LEU A 393 12.68 -12.10 13.79
N LEU A 394 12.31 -11.92 12.52
CA LEU A 394 13.24 -11.45 11.49
C LEU A 394 13.84 -10.08 11.87
N LYS A 395 13.03 -9.18 12.42
CA LYS A 395 13.49 -7.86 12.91
C LYS A 395 14.42 -7.95 14.12
N LEU A 396 14.32 -9.02 14.91
CA LEU A 396 15.24 -9.35 16.00
C LEU A 396 16.48 -10.13 15.53
N GLY A 397 16.60 -10.42 14.23
CA GLY A 397 17.69 -11.20 13.67
C GLY A 397 17.57 -12.70 13.96
N LEU A 398 16.35 -13.21 14.21
CA LEU A 398 16.01 -14.61 14.45
C LEU A 398 15.27 -15.17 13.22
N GLN A 399 15.51 -16.43 12.84
CA GLN A 399 14.89 -17.03 11.64
C GLN A 399 13.85 -18.10 11.96
N GLU A 400 14.12 -18.92 12.97
CA GLU A 400 13.24 -20.02 13.35
C GLU A 400 12.26 -19.58 14.44
N ILE A 401 11.04 -20.12 14.41
CA ILE A 401 10.08 -19.94 15.50
C ILE A 401 10.36 -21.03 16.54
N GLN A 402 10.58 -20.62 17.79
CA GLN A 402 10.73 -21.51 18.94
C GLN A 402 9.72 -21.15 20.04
N ASP A 403 9.51 -22.07 20.98
CA ASP A 403 8.63 -21.85 22.13
C ASP A 403 9.13 -20.65 22.97
N GLY A 404 8.22 -19.73 23.29
CA GLY A 404 8.50 -18.51 24.06
C GLY A 404 8.90 -17.29 23.23
N ASP A 405 9.05 -17.43 21.91
CA ASP A 405 9.36 -16.31 21.00
C ASP A 405 8.23 -15.26 20.97
N ASP A 406 6.98 -15.67 21.17
CA ASP A 406 5.83 -14.77 21.31
C ASP A 406 5.98 -13.86 22.54
N SER A 407 6.38 -14.41 23.69
CA SER A 407 6.66 -13.63 24.90
C SER A 407 7.85 -12.71 24.70
N LEU A 408 8.92 -13.15 24.00
CA LEU A 408 10.08 -12.30 23.73
C LEU A 408 9.70 -11.05 22.93
N VAL A 409 8.86 -11.21 21.90
CA VAL A 409 8.35 -10.09 21.09
C VAL A 409 7.41 -9.20 21.90
N GLN A 410 6.45 -9.79 22.62
CA GLN A 410 5.48 -9.05 23.43
C GLN A 410 6.16 -8.23 24.53
N ASP A 411 7.15 -8.79 25.24
CA ASP A 411 7.91 -8.10 26.28
C ASP A 411 8.62 -6.86 25.71
N LEU A 412 9.26 -6.96 24.52
CA LEU A 412 9.91 -5.83 23.88
C LEU A 412 8.91 -4.72 23.53
N LEU A 413 7.81 -5.09 22.87
CA LEU A 413 6.76 -4.14 22.49
C LEU A 413 6.14 -3.47 23.72
N GLN A 414 5.96 -4.21 24.83
CA GLN A 414 5.48 -3.65 26.08
C GLN A 414 6.47 -2.64 26.68
N ILE A 415 7.78 -2.95 26.67
CA ILE A 415 8.82 -2.01 27.10
C ILE A 415 8.78 -0.75 26.24
N MET A 416 8.69 -0.89 24.92
CA MET A 416 8.60 0.24 23.99
C MET A 416 7.37 1.12 24.28
N GLN A 417 6.23 0.51 24.57
CA GLN A 417 5.00 1.25 24.91
C GLN A 417 5.12 2.01 26.23
N GLN A 418 5.70 1.39 27.26
CA GLN A 418 5.87 2.01 28.58
C GLN A 418 6.86 3.18 28.56
N THR A 419 7.87 3.10 27.70
CA THR A 419 8.96 4.08 27.61
C THR A 419 8.77 5.09 26.49
N MET A 420 7.69 4.95 25.70
CA MET A 420 7.45 5.73 24.48
C MET A 420 8.67 5.71 23.56
N ALA A 421 9.29 4.54 23.37
CA ALA A 421 10.41 4.38 22.45
C ALA A 421 9.92 4.43 21.00
N ASP A 422 10.75 4.92 20.08
CA ASP A 422 10.41 4.95 18.67
C ASP A 422 10.40 3.55 18.08
N PHE A 423 9.35 3.23 17.32
CA PHE A 423 9.16 1.88 16.80
C PHE A 423 10.27 1.48 15.84
N THR A 424 10.51 2.29 14.81
CA THR A 424 11.47 1.99 13.75
C THR A 424 12.91 2.02 14.29
N CYS A 425 13.26 3.08 15.01
CA CYS A 425 14.62 3.30 15.49
C CYS A 425 15.01 2.33 16.61
N THR A 426 14.06 1.82 17.42
CA THR A 426 14.38 0.75 18.39
C THR A 426 14.91 -0.50 17.69
N PHE A 427 14.20 -1.01 16.68
CA PHE A 427 14.66 -2.19 15.93
C PHE A 427 15.94 -1.92 15.14
N ARG A 428 16.07 -0.74 14.53
CA ARG A 428 17.29 -0.37 13.80
C ARG A 428 18.50 -0.32 14.72
N GLN A 429 18.40 0.39 15.83
CA GLN A 429 19.50 0.57 16.78
C GLN A 429 19.84 -0.75 17.50
N LEU A 430 18.86 -1.63 17.76
CA LEU A 430 19.09 -2.98 18.28
C LEU A 430 19.98 -3.84 17.36
N GLY A 431 19.89 -3.64 16.04
CA GLY A 431 20.75 -4.30 15.07
C GLY A 431 22.16 -3.74 15.01
N GLU A 432 22.36 -2.49 15.43
CA GLU A 432 23.65 -1.78 15.39
C GLU A 432 24.52 -2.01 16.63
N VAL A 433 23.93 -2.51 17.72
CA VAL A 433 24.61 -2.77 19.01
C VAL A 433 24.77 -4.26 19.20
N GLU A 434 25.96 -4.71 19.61
CA GLU A 434 26.19 -6.11 19.94
C GLU A 434 25.33 -6.53 21.16
N PRO A 435 24.78 -7.74 21.19
CA PRO A 435 23.91 -8.18 22.28
C PRO A 435 24.51 -7.99 23.68
N LYS A 436 25.81 -8.23 23.86
CA LYS A 436 26.52 -8.06 25.14
C LYS A 436 26.63 -6.61 25.60
N GLU A 437 26.59 -5.66 24.67
CA GLU A 437 26.69 -4.22 24.94
C GLU A 437 25.32 -3.56 25.18
N LEU A 438 24.21 -4.29 25.04
CA LEU A 438 22.86 -3.75 25.23
C LEU A 438 22.57 -3.32 26.69
N VAL A 439 23.39 -3.78 27.65
CA VAL A 439 23.34 -3.35 29.06
C VAL A 439 24.39 -2.29 29.41
N ASN A 440 25.27 -1.93 28.46
CA ASN A 440 26.32 -0.94 28.66
C ASN A 440 25.78 0.48 28.45
N GLN A 441 25.64 1.23 29.54
CA GLN A 441 25.09 2.59 29.52
C GLN A 441 25.80 3.52 28.52
N THR A 442 27.14 3.50 28.46
CA THR A 442 27.93 4.39 27.58
C THR A 442 27.71 4.10 26.09
N VAL A 443 27.37 2.86 25.73
CA VAL A 443 27.02 2.48 24.35
C VAL A 443 25.60 2.95 24.04
N ILE A 444 24.66 2.72 24.97
CA ILE A 444 23.24 3.02 24.79
C ILE A 444 22.95 4.53 24.77
N GLU A 445 23.69 5.35 25.52
CA GLU A 445 23.54 6.82 25.51
C GLU A 445 23.68 7.45 24.11
N LYS A 446 24.35 6.76 23.16
CA LYS A 446 24.51 7.19 21.77
C LYS A 446 23.35 6.76 20.85
N LYS A 447 22.39 5.98 21.37
CA LYS A 447 21.29 5.36 20.64
C LYS A 447 19.97 5.85 21.24
N TRP A 448 19.49 7.00 20.74
CA TRP A 448 18.41 7.76 21.36
C TRP A 448 17.11 6.95 21.61
N SER A 449 16.79 5.98 20.77
CA SER A 449 15.61 5.14 20.93
C SER A 449 15.88 3.99 21.91
N LEU A 450 17.07 3.39 21.85
CA LEU A 450 17.47 2.38 22.83
C LEU A 450 17.61 2.95 24.24
N LEU A 451 18.02 4.22 24.36
CA LEU A 451 18.09 4.90 25.66
C LEU A 451 16.72 4.93 26.34
N LYS A 452 15.62 5.08 25.59
CA LYS A 452 14.26 5.01 26.14
C LYS A 452 13.94 3.64 26.71
N VAL A 453 14.18 2.55 25.96
CA VAL A 453 13.89 1.21 26.47
C VAL A 453 14.81 0.82 27.64
N TYR A 454 16.05 1.33 27.68
CA TYR A 454 17.02 1.10 28.76
C TYR A 454 16.55 1.66 30.12
N GLU A 455 15.71 2.69 30.14
CA GLU A 455 15.10 3.23 31.36
C GLU A 455 14.11 2.23 32.01
N SER A 456 13.65 1.21 31.28
CA SER A 456 12.78 0.18 31.83
C SER A 456 13.54 -0.79 32.72
N LYS A 457 12.97 -1.06 33.91
CA LYS A 457 13.47 -2.10 34.84
C LYS A 457 13.48 -3.50 34.23
N GLN A 458 12.68 -3.74 33.19
CA GLN A 458 12.59 -5.03 32.50
C GLN A 458 13.62 -5.19 31.38
N TRP A 459 14.36 -4.14 31.02
CA TRP A 459 15.29 -4.16 29.89
C TRP A 459 16.39 -5.21 30.05
N SER A 460 17.07 -5.24 31.20
CA SER A 460 18.14 -6.20 31.46
C SER A 460 17.66 -7.66 31.42
N VAL A 461 16.44 -7.90 31.91
CA VAL A 461 15.78 -9.22 31.86
C VAL A 461 15.48 -9.61 30.42
N TRP A 462 14.94 -8.67 29.62
CA TRP A 462 14.66 -8.90 28.21
C TRP A 462 15.95 -9.17 27.40
N VAL A 463 17.01 -8.40 27.64
CA VAL A 463 18.32 -8.60 26.98
C VAL A 463 18.88 -9.99 27.30
N SER A 464 18.78 -10.46 28.54
CA SER A 464 19.22 -11.82 28.90
C SER A 464 18.45 -12.88 28.11
N LYS A 465 17.12 -12.78 28.05
CA LYS A 465 16.28 -13.71 27.26
C LYS A 465 16.64 -13.68 25.77
N TYR A 466 16.89 -12.49 25.22
CA TYR A 466 17.27 -12.31 23.82
C TYR A 466 18.64 -12.93 23.51
N GLN A 467 19.63 -12.74 24.39
CA GLN A 467 20.96 -13.37 24.27
C GLN A 467 20.86 -14.90 24.31
N ASP A 468 20.10 -15.46 25.25
CA ASP A 468 19.87 -16.90 25.36
C ASP A 468 19.20 -17.46 24.09
N ARG A 469 18.25 -16.72 23.53
CA ARG A 469 17.58 -17.10 22.27
C ARG A 469 18.52 -17.03 21.07
N LEU A 470 19.39 -16.02 21.00
CA LEU A 470 20.40 -15.89 19.93
C LEU A 470 21.42 -17.03 19.95
N CYS A 471 21.85 -17.49 21.13
CA CYS A 471 22.76 -18.64 21.26
C CYS A 471 22.23 -19.91 20.59
N LYS A 472 20.91 -20.04 20.43
CA LYS A 472 20.26 -21.18 19.77
C LYS A 472 20.21 -21.07 18.24
N GLU A 473 20.45 -19.90 17.63
CA GLU A 473 20.50 -19.72 16.16
C GLU A 473 21.85 -20.13 15.55
N ASN A 474 22.89 -20.30 16.37
CA ASN A 474 24.26 -20.58 15.92
C ASN A 474 24.74 -19.62 14.80
N VAL A 475 24.49 -18.31 14.98
CA VAL A 475 24.80 -17.25 14.03
C VAL A 475 25.91 -16.34 14.55
N THR A 476 26.74 -15.80 13.67
CA THR A 476 27.74 -14.79 14.04
C THR A 476 27.07 -13.42 14.28
N GLU A 477 27.72 -12.56 15.04
CA GLU A 477 27.25 -11.18 15.22
C GLU A 477 27.23 -10.38 13.92
N GLU A 478 28.18 -10.64 13.01
CA GLU A 478 28.23 -10.01 11.69
C GLU A 478 27.01 -10.41 10.84
N ASP A 479 26.68 -11.70 10.82
CA ASP A 479 25.51 -12.21 10.12
C ASP A 479 24.21 -11.68 10.74
N ARG A 480 24.09 -11.66 12.09
CA ARG A 480 22.92 -11.08 12.79
C ARG A 480 22.72 -9.62 12.38
N ARG A 481 23.78 -8.82 12.44
CA ARG A 481 23.77 -7.40 12.08
C ARG A 481 23.38 -7.21 10.62
N LEU A 482 23.95 -8.00 9.71
CA LEU A 482 23.60 -7.94 8.29
C LEU A 482 22.11 -8.25 8.09
N ARG A 483 21.60 -9.34 8.69
CA ARG A 483 20.17 -9.72 8.63
C ARG A 483 19.28 -8.59 9.12
N MET A 484 19.58 -8.03 10.29
CA MET A 484 18.78 -6.95 10.88
C MET A 484 18.87 -5.65 10.07
N SER A 485 20.04 -5.29 9.56
CA SER A 485 20.21 -4.09 8.73
C SER A 485 19.44 -4.14 7.42
N GLN A 486 19.19 -5.34 6.90
CA GLN A 486 18.40 -5.54 5.69
C GLN A 486 16.90 -5.38 5.95
N VAL A 487 16.40 -5.69 7.16
CA VAL A 487 14.95 -5.67 7.48
C VAL A 487 14.48 -4.53 8.38
N ASN A 488 15.40 -3.83 9.04
CA ASN A 488 15.09 -2.69 9.89
C ASN A 488 15.54 -1.40 9.19
N PRO A 489 14.58 -0.59 8.71
CA PRO A 489 14.88 0.59 7.91
C PRO A 489 15.48 1.69 8.78
N VAL A 490 16.26 2.54 8.13
CA VAL A 490 16.71 3.83 8.68
C VAL A 490 15.61 4.87 8.50
N TYR A 491 14.93 4.86 7.34
CA TYR A 491 13.93 5.86 6.97
C TYR A 491 12.57 5.21 6.68
N ILE A 492 11.51 5.86 7.18
CA ILE A 492 10.10 5.56 6.89
C ILE A 492 9.37 6.88 6.59
N PRO A 493 8.26 6.89 5.84
CA PRO A 493 7.55 8.11 5.47
C PRO A 493 6.72 8.63 6.65
N ARG A 494 7.40 9.21 7.65
CA ARG A 494 6.78 9.77 8.85
C ARG A 494 5.86 10.93 8.46
N ASN A 495 4.72 11.04 9.14
CA ASN A 495 3.69 12.04 8.79
C ASN A 495 4.21 13.49 8.86
N TRP A 496 5.18 13.78 9.74
CA TRP A 496 5.79 15.10 9.84
C TRP A 496 6.65 15.44 8.62
N MET A 497 7.42 14.47 8.08
CA MET A 497 8.21 14.65 6.87
C MET A 497 7.29 14.98 5.68
N LEU A 498 6.18 14.25 5.57
CA LEU A 498 5.18 14.50 4.54
C LEU A 498 4.54 15.88 4.72
N GLN A 499 4.23 16.28 5.95
CA GLN A 499 3.63 17.58 6.23
C GLN A 499 4.57 18.75 5.89
N GLU A 500 5.86 18.61 6.16
CA GLU A 500 6.88 19.59 5.75
C GLU A 500 7.02 19.66 4.22
N ALA A 501 6.99 18.52 3.53
CA ALA A 501 7.08 18.48 2.07
C ALA A 501 5.84 19.06 1.39
N ILE A 502 4.66 18.85 1.99
CA ILE A 502 3.40 19.46 1.54
C ILE A 502 3.43 20.98 1.71
N ALA A 503 3.93 21.48 2.84
CA ALA A 503 4.01 22.91 3.11
C ALA A 503 4.91 23.64 2.08
N ASP A 504 6.04 23.05 1.71
CA ASP A 504 6.90 23.58 0.65
C ASP A 504 6.20 23.51 -0.72
N ALA A 505 5.56 22.38 -1.03
CA ALA A 505 4.90 22.16 -2.31
C ALA A 505 3.69 23.09 -2.54
N GLU A 506 3.00 23.52 -1.48
CA GLU A 506 1.96 24.55 -1.55
C GLU A 506 2.50 25.87 -2.13
N ASN A 507 3.80 26.15 -1.97
CA ASN A 507 4.52 27.30 -2.50
C ASN A 507 5.30 26.99 -3.80
N ASN A 508 4.98 25.89 -4.49
CA ASN A 508 5.68 25.41 -5.69
C ASN A 508 7.16 25.03 -5.47
N ASP A 509 7.58 24.79 -4.23
CA ASP A 509 8.85 24.14 -3.94
C ASP A 509 8.65 22.63 -3.78
N PHE A 510 9.07 21.88 -4.80
CA PHE A 510 8.93 20.42 -4.84
C PHE A 510 10.21 19.67 -4.44
N GLN A 511 11.27 20.37 -4.03
CA GLN A 511 12.57 19.73 -3.76
C GLN A 511 12.48 18.73 -2.62
N LYS A 512 11.77 19.07 -1.53
CA LYS A 512 11.61 18.15 -0.39
C LYS A 512 10.82 16.89 -0.77
N VAL A 513 9.75 17.01 -1.56
CA VAL A 513 8.99 15.84 -2.05
C VAL A 513 9.89 14.91 -2.89
N ARG A 514 10.68 15.49 -3.81
CA ARG A 514 11.60 14.74 -4.66
C ARG A 514 12.73 14.08 -3.85
N PHE A 515 13.25 14.79 -2.85
CA PHE A 515 14.26 14.25 -1.94
C PHE A 515 13.71 13.09 -1.11
N LEU A 516 12.49 13.21 -0.58
CA LEU A 516 11.83 12.12 0.14
C LEU A 516 11.67 10.86 -0.73
N LEU A 517 11.23 11.00 -1.99
CA LEU A 517 11.17 9.84 -2.90
C LEU A 517 12.53 9.17 -3.04
N LYS A 518 13.58 9.95 -3.29
CA LYS A 518 14.96 9.44 -3.46
C LYS A 518 15.48 8.68 -2.25
N ILE A 519 15.27 9.18 -1.02
CA ILE A 519 15.75 8.49 0.17
C ILE A 519 14.96 7.21 0.45
N PHE A 520 13.66 7.19 0.11
CA PHE A 520 12.84 6.00 0.29
C PHE A 520 13.10 4.93 -0.77
N GLU A 521 13.85 5.18 -1.83
CA GLU A 521 14.36 4.12 -2.73
C GLU A 521 15.33 3.16 -2.02
N LYS A 522 15.98 3.65 -0.95
CA LYS A 522 16.99 2.91 -0.19
C LYS A 522 16.74 3.06 1.31
N PRO A 523 15.58 2.62 1.83
CA PRO A 523 15.15 2.97 3.19
C PRO A 523 16.01 2.30 4.26
N PHE A 524 16.81 1.28 3.91
CA PHE A 524 17.70 0.53 4.81
C PHE A 524 19.14 1.06 4.84
N GLU A 525 19.50 1.95 3.90
CA GLU A 525 20.83 2.55 3.78
C GLU A 525 20.83 3.96 4.39
N THR A 526 21.89 4.31 5.11
CA THR A 526 22.06 5.68 5.61
C THR A 526 22.40 6.63 4.48
N ASN A 527 21.79 7.83 4.49
CA ASN A 527 22.05 8.91 3.55
C ASN A 527 22.58 10.14 4.30
N GLU A 528 23.77 10.62 3.92
CA GLU A 528 24.44 11.72 4.65
C GLU A 528 23.62 13.01 4.73
N GLU A 529 22.91 13.37 3.65
CA GLU A 529 22.06 14.57 3.61
C GLU A 529 20.81 14.40 4.48
N ALA A 530 20.19 13.22 4.44
CA ALA A 530 19.04 12.89 5.29
C ALA A 530 19.40 12.89 6.79
N GLU A 531 20.60 12.42 7.14
CA GLU A 531 21.10 12.49 8.53
C GLU A 531 21.33 13.94 8.99
N LYS A 532 21.88 14.80 8.13
CA LYS A 532 22.05 16.23 8.43
C LYS A 532 20.70 16.93 8.66
N LEU A 533 19.65 16.49 7.97
CA LEU A 533 18.28 16.97 8.12
C LEU A 533 17.51 16.30 9.28
N GLY A 534 18.12 15.33 9.98
CA GLY A 534 17.53 14.67 11.14
C GLY A 534 16.42 13.66 10.81
N TYR A 535 16.40 13.08 9.61
CA TYR A 535 15.34 12.16 9.19
C TYR A 535 15.37 10.79 9.88
N SER A 536 16.47 10.44 10.54
CA SER A 536 16.60 9.27 11.43
C SER A 536 16.59 9.66 12.92
N ALA A 537 16.46 10.96 13.24
CA ALA A 537 16.49 11.49 14.59
C ALA A 537 15.11 11.39 15.26
N GLN A 538 15.05 11.81 16.52
CA GLN A 538 13.79 11.90 17.25
C GLN A 538 12.80 12.81 16.50
N PRO A 539 11.53 12.39 16.31
CA PRO A 539 10.52 13.22 15.69
C PRO A 539 10.39 14.58 16.42
N PRO A 540 10.16 15.67 15.68
CA PRO A 540 10.07 16.99 16.29
C PRO A 540 8.89 17.08 17.25
N SER A 541 9.00 17.85 18.33
CA SER A 541 7.98 17.89 19.39
C SER A 541 6.57 18.28 18.89
N TRP A 542 6.49 19.14 17.88
CA TRP A 542 5.23 19.57 17.27
C TRP A 542 4.53 18.46 16.47
N SER A 543 5.25 17.40 16.06
CA SER A 543 4.64 16.31 15.31
C SER A 543 3.86 15.34 16.18
N TYR A 544 3.93 15.50 17.50
CA TYR A 544 3.23 14.64 18.43
C TYR A 544 1.71 14.76 18.26
N GLY A 545 1.04 13.64 18.01
CA GLY A 545 -0.41 13.60 17.83
C GLY A 545 -0.90 14.03 16.44
N LEU A 546 -0.01 14.17 15.45
CA LEU A 546 -0.43 14.40 14.05
C LEU A 546 -1.38 13.29 13.59
N LYS A 547 -2.62 13.68 13.32
CA LYS A 547 -3.63 12.83 12.68
C LYS A 547 -3.98 13.37 11.29
N LEU A 548 -4.37 12.48 10.41
CA LEU A 548 -4.73 12.76 9.03
C LEU A 548 -6.23 12.59 8.81
N SER A 549 -6.75 13.38 7.88
CA SER A 549 -8.14 13.33 7.44
C SER A 549 -8.28 12.59 6.11
N CYS A 550 -9.42 11.91 5.91
CA CYS A 550 -9.80 11.31 4.63
C CYS A 550 -10.15 12.35 3.56
N SER A 551 -10.37 13.61 3.94
CA SER A 551 -10.68 14.72 3.04
C SER A 551 -9.56 14.83 2.00
N SER A 552 -9.88 14.60 0.74
CA SER A 552 -8.93 14.45 -0.38
C SER A 552 -9.51 15.02 -1.64
#